data_AF-A0A812XJX7-F1
#
_entry.id   AF-A0A812XJX7-F1
#
_cell.length_a   1.000
_cell.length_b   1.000
_cell.length_c   1.000
_cell.angle_alpha   90.00
_cell.angle_beta   90.00
_cell.angle_gamma   90.00
#
_symmetry.space_group_name_H-M   'P 1'
#
loop_
_entity.id
_entity.type
_entity.pdbx_description
1 polymer ?
#
loop_
_entity_poly.entity_id
_entity_poly.type
_entity_poly.pdbx_seq_one_letter_code
_entity_poly.pdbx_strand_id
1 'polypeptide(L)'
;MIAGSSSALQDLFSYACPKFVAASMPDLENLENFTANEAHQRQLTLFLQEVRQQQALPTIGSYMKLYTSLQTSKLAQLCEMDGEGLRDQLMCVMHKTRQLVHQRVGTPLDGELHPCGEVEFYLDGDMVHINAQKPQRPHADVFLEHIRKFQDILKRADKLDKPSS
;
A
#
# COMPACT_ATOMS: atom_id res chain seq x y z
N MET A 1 2.13 -3.48 14.07
CA MET A 1 3.55 -3.16 13.83
C MET A 1 3.73 -1.68 13.48
N ILE A 2 3.31 -0.75 14.35
CA ILE A 2 3.20 0.69 13.97
C ILE A 2 4.25 1.56 14.69
N ALA A 3 5.16 0.95 15.45
CA ALA A 3 6.37 1.59 15.97
C ALA A 3 7.54 0.62 15.80
N GLY A 4 7.88 0.30 14.54
CA GLY A 4 9.19 -0.28 14.27
C GLY A 4 10.23 0.76 14.66
N SER A 5 11.10 0.47 15.61
CA SER A 5 12.25 1.33 15.91
C SER A 5 12.96 1.65 14.59
N SER A 6 13.35 2.90 14.38
CA SER A 6 14.07 3.33 13.17
C SER A 6 15.25 2.42 12.83
N SER A 7 15.90 1.86 13.88
CA SER A 7 16.91 0.82 13.79
C SER A 7 16.43 -0.46 13.10
N ALA A 8 15.26 -1.00 13.45
CA ALA A 8 14.75 -2.23 12.86
C ALA A 8 14.45 -2.08 11.35
N LEU A 9 14.00 -0.88 10.94
CA LEU A 9 13.80 -0.58 9.52
C LEU A 9 15.12 -0.44 8.77
N GLN A 10 16.14 0.12 9.40
CA GLN A 10 17.50 0.19 8.85
C GLN A 10 18.12 -1.21 8.70
N ASP A 11 17.93 -2.08 9.68
CA ASP A 11 18.41 -3.46 9.63
C ASP A 11 17.68 -4.25 8.52
N LEU A 12 16.36 -4.09 8.42
CA LEU A 12 15.57 -4.70 7.35
C LEU A 12 15.98 -4.20 5.97
N PHE A 13 16.21 -2.89 5.82
CA PHE A 13 16.70 -2.32 4.56
C PHE A 13 18.08 -2.87 4.20
N SER A 14 18.99 -2.96 5.17
CA SER A 14 20.33 -3.52 4.95
C SER A 14 20.30 -5.00 4.56
N TYR A 15 19.34 -5.76 5.09
CA TYR A 15 19.15 -7.18 4.76
C TYR A 15 18.50 -7.40 3.38
N ALA A 16 17.46 -6.63 3.05
CA ALA A 16 16.61 -6.87 1.88
C ALA A 16 16.99 -6.05 0.65
N CYS A 17 17.71 -4.93 0.79
CA CYS A 17 18.08 -4.12 -0.36
C CYS A 17 19.17 -4.78 -1.21
N PRO A 18 19.18 -4.56 -2.53
CA PRO A 18 20.28 -4.98 -3.38
C PRO A 18 21.58 -4.26 -2.98
N LYS A 19 22.73 -4.91 -3.20
CA LYS A 19 24.04 -4.31 -2.90
C LYS A 19 24.25 -3.09 -3.80
N PHE A 20 24.20 -1.90 -3.20
CA PHE A 20 24.52 -0.65 -3.89
C PHE A 20 26.02 -0.54 -4.11
N VAL A 21 26.42 -0.20 -5.33
CA VAL A 21 27.82 0.00 -5.71
C VAL A 21 28.02 1.46 -6.08
N ALA A 22 29.07 2.09 -5.55
CA ALA A 22 29.48 3.41 -6.00
C ALA A 22 29.96 3.34 -7.46
N ALA A 23 29.34 4.13 -8.34
CA ALA A 23 29.68 4.15 -9.77
C ALA A 23 30.98 4.92 -10.08
N SER A 24 31.49 5.71 -9.12
CA SER A 24 32.70 6.49 -9.26
C SER A 24 33.94 5.70 -8.85
N MET A 25 34.98 5.74 -9.68
CA MET A 25 36.31 5.28 -9.27
C MET A 25 36.79 6.13 -8.08
N PRO A 26 37.40 5.52 -7.05
CA PRO A 26 38.00 6.28 -5.95
C PRO A 26 39.05 7.24 -6.48
N ASP A 27 38.99 8.49 -6.03
CA ASP A 27 40.03 9.48 -6.28
C ASP A 27 41.31 9.04 -5.54
N LEU A 28 42.36 8.72 -6.31
CA LEU A 28 43.60 8.17 -5.79
C LEU A 28 44.39 9.19 -4.95
N GLU A 29 44.14 10.49 -5.16
CA GLU A 29 44.79 11.59 -4.44
C GLU A 29 44.08 11.94 -3.13
N ASN A 30 42.77 11.65 -3.03
CA ASN A 30 41.93 11.92 -1.85
C ASN A 30 41.25 10.64 -1.33
N LEU A 31 42.05 9.59 -1.13
CA LEU A 31 41.55 8.29 -0.65
C LEU A 31 40.85 8.38 0.72
N GLU A 32 41.19 9.38 1.54
CA GLU A 32 40.58 9.64 2.85
C GLU A 32 39.10 10.04 2.76
N ASN A 33 38.67 10.62 1.63
CA ASN A 33 37.28 11.03 1.41
C ASN A 33 36.44 9.96 0.73
N PHE A 34 37.06 8.87 0.24
CA PHE A 34 36.34 7.82 -0.48
C PHE A 34 35.57 6.92 0.47
N THR A 35 34.26 7.12 0.53
CA THR A 35 33.35 6.25 1.28
C THR A 35 32.72 5.24 0.32
N ALA A 36 33.26 4.01 0.29
CA ALA A 36 32.72 2.93 -0.56
C ALA A 36 31.22 2.64 -0.32
N ASN A 37 30.72 2.97 0.88
CA ASN A 37 29.33 2.78 1.30
C ASN A 37 28.43 4.01 1.07
N GLU A 38 28.92 5.10 0.45
CA GLU A 38 28.13 6.33 0.28
C GLU A 38 26.81 6.06 -0.46
N ALA A 39 26.85 5.26 -1.53
CA ALA A 39 25.67 4.91 -2.30
C ALA A 39 24.60 4.21 -1.43
N HIS A 40 25.03 3.28 -0.56
CA HIS A 40 24.13 2.60 0.36
C HIS A 40 23.56 3.56 1.42
N GLN A 41 24.39 4.41 2.02
CA GLN A 41 23.96 5.39 3.03
C GLN A 41 22.97 6.41 2.46
N ARG A 42 23.18 6.86 1.22
CA ARG A 42 22.26 7.77 0.53
C ARG A 42 20.89 7.12 0.32
N GLN A 43 20.87 5.89 -0.19
CA GLN A 43 19.62 5.15 -0.40
C GLN A 43 18.87 4.87 0.90
N LEU A 44 19.60 4.50 1.96
CA LEU A 44 19.04 4.32 3.28
C LEU A 44 18.42 5.62 3.82
N THR A 45 19.08 6.76 3.61
CA THR A 45 18.57 8.07 4.06
C THR A 45 17.28 8.44 3.34
N LEU A 46 17.22 8.24 2.01
CA LEU A 46 16.01 8.46 1.22
C LEU A 46 14.86 7.54 1.68
N PHE A 47 15.15 6.26 1.91
CA PHE A 47 14.18 5.31 2.43
C PHE A 47 13.63 5.75 3.80
N LEU A 48 14.50 6.11 4.75
CA LEU A 48 14.07 6.57 6.07
C LEU A 48 13.26 7.87 6.01
N GLN A 49 13.60 8.78 5.09
CA GLN A 49 12.81 9.99 4.86
C GLN A 49 11.41 9.65 4.34
N GLU A 50 11.30 8.71 3.40
CA GLU A 50 10.02 8.29 2.86
C GLU A 50 9.16 7.57 3.90
N VAL A 51 9.75 6.67 4.70
CA VAL A 51 9.07 6.00 5.82
C VAL A 51 8.49 7.02 6.80
N ARG A 52 9.26 8.05 7.18
CA ARG A 52 8.76 9.11 8.08
C ARG A 52 7.57 9.84 7.48
N GLN A 53 7.62 10.15 6.19
CA GLN A 53 6.50 10.80 5.51
C GLN A 53 5.27 9.90 5.46
N GLN A 54 5.44 8.58 5.31
CA GLN A 54 4.34 7.63 5.24
C GLN A 54 3.80 7.21 6.62
N GLN A 55 4.48 7.53 7.72
CA GLN A 55 4.12 7.07 9.06
C GLN A 55 2.74 7.54 9.53
N ALA A 56 2.29 8.73 9.10
CA ALA A 56 0.99 9.29 9.46
C ALA A 56 -0.18 8.65 8.69
N LEU A 57 0.09 8.06 7.52
CA LEU A 57 -0.93 7.53 6.61
C LEU A 57 -1.76 6.38 7.18
N PRO A 58 -1.17 5.34 7.81
CA PRO A 58 -1.97 4.26 8.40
C PRO A 58 -2.88 4.77 9.53
N THR A 59 -2.43 5.78 10.29
CA THR A 59 -3.24 6.40 11.35
C THR A 59 -4.44 7.13 10.76
N ILE A 60 -4.22 8.00 9.77
CA ILE A 60 -5.30 8.71 9.05
C ILE A 60 -6.26 7.71 8.40
N GLY A 61 -5.73 6.69 7.71
CA GLY A 61 -6.51 5.63 7.07
C GLY A 61 -7.37 4.84 8.08
N SER A 62 -6.84 4.56 9.27
CA SER A 62 -7.58 3.86 10.33
C SER A 62 -8.81 4.65 10.80
N TYR A 63 -8.69 5.97 10.94
CA TYR A 63 -9.82 6.83 11.28
C TYR A 63 -10.81 6.92 10.13
N MET A 64 -10.33 7.10 8.90
CA MET A 64 -11.18 7.20 7.71
C MET A 64 -12.06 5.97 7.51
N LYS A 65 -11.56 4.76 7.78
CA LYS A 65 -12.33 3.51 7.66
C LYS A 65 -13.59 3.46 8.54
N LEU A 66 -13.63 4.24 9.61
CA LEU A 66 -14.77 4.25 10.54
C LEU A 66 -15.92 5.15 10.07
N TYR A 67 -15.68 5.98 9.05
CA TYR A 67 -16.64 6.97 8.56
C TYR A 67 -16.92 6.77 7.07
N THR A 68 -18.13 7.13 6.64
CA THR A 68 -18.52 7.21 5.21
C THR A 68 -18.30 8.61 4.64
N SER A 69 -18.50 9.63 5.45
CA SER A 69 -18.17 11.02 5.13
C SER A 69 -17.81 11.77 6.41
N LEU A 70 -16.82 12.67 6.33
CA LEU A 70 -16.32 13.40 7.49
C LEU A 70 -15.85 14.80 7.07
N GLN A 71 -16.16 15.82 7.87
CA GLN A 71 -15.60 17.16 7.65
C GLN A 71 -14.09 17.18 7.86
N THR A 72 -13.36 17.92 7.02
CA THR A 72 -11.90 18.04 7.11
C THR A 72 -11.47 18.58 8.48
N SER A 73 -12.23 19.52 9.05
CA SER A 73 -12.02 20.03 10.41
C SER A 73 -12.07 18.95 11.49
N LYS A 74 -13.01 18.00 11.36
CA LYS A 74 -13.16 16.91 12.34
C LYS A 74 -12.07 15.86 12.18
N LEU A 75 -11.68 15.56 10.95
CA LEU A 75 -10.53 14.69 10.69
C LEU A 75 -9.23 15.29 11.24
N ALA A 76 -9.05 16.61 11.11
CA ALA A 76 -7.87 17.31 11.63
C ALA A 76 -7.79 17.20 13.16
N GLN A 77 -8.93 17.36 13.86
CA GLN A 77 -9.01 17.12 15.31
C GLN A 77 -8.68 15.69 15.70
N LEU A 78 -9.13 14.69 14.92
CA LEU A 78 -8.85 13.28 15.20
C LEU A 78 -7.37 12.92 14.97
N CYS A 79 -6.71 13.59 14.03
CA CYS A 79 -5.30 13.36 13.72
C CYS A 79 -4.34 14.26 14.53
N GLU A 80 -4.86 15.16 15.36
CA GLU A 80 -4.06 16.15 16.13
C GLU A 80 -3.17 17.01 15.22
N MET A 81 -3.68 17.38 14.03
CA MET A 81 -2.97 18.18 13.03
C MET A 81 -3.75 19.46 12.69
N ASP A 82 -3.04 20.45 12.14
CA ASP A 82 -3.68 21.64 11.57
C ASP A 82 -4.52 21.28 10.34
N GLY A 83 -5.60 22.03 10.10
CA GLY A 83 -6.49 21.79 8.96
C GLY A 83 -5.79 21.90 7.60
N GLU A 84 -4.85 22.85 7.46
CA GLU A 84 -4.03 22.99 6.25
C GLU A 84 -3.03 21.84 6.11
N GLY A 85 -2.32 21.50 7.18
CA GLY A 85 -1.37 20.38 7.18
C GLY A 85 -2.05 19.03 6.87
N LEU A 86 -3.28 18.84 7.30
CA LEU A 86 -4.07 17.67 6.92
C LEU A 86 -4.39 17.67 5.42
N ARG A 87 -4.81 18.80 4.84
CA ARG A 87 -5.11 18.88 3.40
C ARG A 87 -3.88 18.53 2.56
N ASP A 88 -2.72 19.05 2.92
CA ASP A 88 -1.46 18.73 2.23
C ASP A 88 -1.12 17.24 2.31
N GLN A 89 -1.31 16.64 3.49
CA GLN A 89 -1.12 15.19 3.67
C GLN A 89 -2.12 14.38 2.86
N LEU A 90 -3.40 14.76 2.83
CA LEU A 90 -4.43 14.09 2.04
C LEU A 90 -4.12 14.15 0.54
N MET A 91 -3.65 15.29 0.05
CA MET A 91 -3.20 15.43 -1.33
C MET A 91 -1.99 14.53 -1.63
N CYS A 92 -1.03 14.46 -0.70
CA CYS A 92 0.09 13.53 -0.81
C CYS A 92 -0.36 12.07 -0.87
N VAL A 93 -1.33 11.67 -0.02
CA VAL A 93 -1.92 10.32 -0.05
C VAL A 93 -2.55 10.03 -1.39
N MET A 94 -3.40 10.94 -1.86
CA MET A 94 -4.11 10.78 -3.14
C MET A 94 -3.15 10.63 -4.32
N HIS A 95 -2.00 11.33 -4.28
CA HIS A 95 -1.00 11.22 -5.32
C HIS A 95 -0.18 9.93 -5.21
N LYS A 96 0.30 9.58 -4.01
CA LYS A 96 1.20 8.44 -3.77
C LYS A 96 0.52 7.07 -3.82
N THR A 97 -0.77 7.01 -3.54
CA THR A 97 -1.53 5.74 -3.53
C THR A 97 -2.07 5.34 -4.90
N ARG A 98 -1.89 6.18 -5.93
CA ARG A 98 -2.27 5.85 -7.30
C ARG A 98 -1.14 5.07 -7.97
N GLN A 99 -1.47 3.88 -8.47
CA GLN A 99 -0.53 3.05 -9.21
C GLN A 99 -1.08 2.79 -10.61
N LEU A 100 -0.18 2.78 -11.59
CA LEU A 100 -0.52 2.39 -12.94
C LEU A 100 -0.74 0.87 -12.95
N VAL A 101 -1.97 0.43 -13.16
CA VAL A 101 -2.32 -0.99 -13.24
C VAL A 101 -2.45 -1.37 -14.71
N HIS A 102 -1.65 -2.34 -15.13
CA HIS A 102 -1.71 -2.88 -16.48
C HIS A 102 -3.04 -3.60 -16.72
N GLN A 103 -3.71 -3.26 -17.82
CA GLN A 103 -4.94 -3.93 -18.24
C GLN A 103 -4.61 -5.18 -19.07
N ARG A 104 -5.53 -6.15 -19.09
CA ARG A 104 -5.37 -7.42 -19.85
C ARG A 104 -5.16 -7.24 -21.36
N VAL A 105 -5.37 -6.04 -21.88
CA VAL A 105 -5.22 -5.67 -23.29
C VAL A 105 -4.38 -4.40 -23.37
N GLY A 106 -3.22 -4.44 -24.02
CA GLY A 106 -2.33 -3.29 -24.18
C GLY A 106 -0.84 -3.67 -24.15
N THR A 107 0.04 -2.70 -24.32
CA THR A 107 1.48 -2.92 -24.07
C THR A 107 1.76 -2.99 -22.57
N PRO A 108 2.80 -3.68 -22.10
CA PRO A 108 3.11 -3.81 -20.67
C PRO A 108 3.32 -2.47 -19.93
N LEU A 109 3.58 -1.40 -20.69
CA LEU A 109 3.76 -0.03 -20.19
C LEU A 109 2.45 0.77 -20.17
N ASP A 110 1.42 0.29 -20.85
CA ASP A 110 0.09 0.90 -20.83
C ASP A 110 -0.70 0.39 -19.62
N GLY A 111 -1.42 1.33 -18.98
CA GLY A 111 -2.27 1.03 -17.86
C GLY A 111 -3.08 2.25 -17.43
N GLU A 112 -4.03 2.01 -16.53
CA GLU A 112 -4.86 3.06 -15.94
C GLU A 112 -4.46 3.28 -14.49
N LEU A 113 -4.45 4.54 -14.06
CA LEU A 113 -4.20 4.91 -12.67
C LEU A 113 -5.34 4.42 -11.78
N HIS A 114 -5.05 3.41 -10.98
CA HIS A 114 -5.98 2.90 -9.97
C HIS A 114 -5.51 3.31 -8.58
N PRO A 115 -6.42 3.77 -7.70
CA PRO A 115 -6.09 3.94 -6.30
C PRO A 115 -5.85 2.56 -5.67
N CYS A 116 -4.62 2.32 -5.23
CA CYS A 116 -4.18 1.09 -4.56
C CYS A 116 -4.01 1.33 -3.04
N GLY A 117 -4.70 2.35 -2.52
CA GLY A 117 -4.72 2.67 -1.11
C GLY A 117 -5.64 1.75 -0.33
N GLU A 118 -5.38 1.60 0.97
CA GLU A 118 -6.27 0.88 1.88
C GLU A 118 -7.65 1.56 2.04
N VAL A 119 -7.70 2.86 1.72
CA VAL A 119 -8.89 3.70 1.76
C VAL A 119 -8.94 4.51 0.46
N GLU A 120 -10.05 4.41 -0.25
CA GLU A 120 -10.36 5.29 -1.39
C GLU A 120 -11.19 6.46 -0.85
N PHE A 121 -10.80 7.69 -1.16
CA PHE A 121 -11.57 8.88 -0.75
C PHE A 121 -11.50 9.96 -1.82
N TYR A 122 -12.44 10.90 -1.76
CA TYR A 122 -12.43 12.12 -2.55
C TYR A 122 -12.79 13.32 -1.68
N LEU A 123 -12.33 14.49 -2.11
CA LEU A 123 -12.55 15.77 -1.42
C LEU A 123 -13.66 16.52 -2.15
N ASP A 124 -14.74 16.85 -1.44
CA ASP A 124 -15.79 17.76 -1.90
C ASP A 124 -15.82 18.98 -0.97
N GLY A 125 -15.13 20.05 -1.39
CA GLY A 125 -14.97 21.27 -0.59
C GLY A 125 -14.31 20.99 0.77
N ASP A 126 -15.10 21.07 1.84
CA ASP A 126 -14.66 20.81 3.24
C ASP A 126 -15.08 19.43 3.77
N MET A 127 -15.61 18.56 2.90
CA MET A 127 -16.04 17.21 3.25
C MET A 127 -15.17 16.17 2.55
N VAL A 128 -14.66 15.23 3.32
CA VAL A 128 -13.96 14.04 2.82
C VAL A 128 -14.98 12.93 2.71
N HIS A 129 -15.20 12.41 1.50
CA HIS A 129 -16.04 11.26 1.26
C HIS A 129 -15.16 10.02 1.16
N ILE A 130 -15.43 9.04 2.01
CA ILE A 130 -14.66 7.82 2.08
C ILE A 130 -15.45 6.72 1.38
N ASN A 131 -14.89 6.23 0.28
CA ASN A 131 -15.36 5.03 -0.39
C ASN A 131 -14.64 3.84 0.26
N ALA A 132 -15.19 3.36 1.39
CA ALA A 132 -14.73 2.14 2.00
C ALA A 132 -15.11 0.97 1.08
N GLN A 133 -14.31 0.72 0.04
CA GLN A 133 -14.49 -0.45 -0.79
C GLN A 133 -14.35 -1.69 0.09
N LYS A 134 -15.47 -2.35 0.37
CA LYS A 134 -15.45 -3.80 0.46
C LYS A 134 -15.35 -4.25 -0.98
N PRO A 135 -14.22 -4.83 -1.46
CA PRO A 135 -14.25 -5.58 -2.69
C PRO A 135 -15.19 -6.77 -2.46
N GLN A 136 -16.50 -6.55 -2.65
CA GLN A 136 -17.43 -7.64 -2.79
C GLN A 136 -17.03 -8.30 -4.09
N ARG A 137 -16.50 -9.51 -4.00
CA ARG A 137 -16.44 -10.39 -5.17
C ARG A 137 -17.84 -10.35 -5.79
N PRO A 138 -17.95 -10.19 -7.13
CA PRO A 138 -19.25 -10.17 -7.78
C PRO A 138 -20.04 -11.38 -7.28
N HIS A 139 -21.15 -11.09 -6.61
CA HIS A 139 -21.90 -12.09 -5.85
C HIS A 139 -22.21 -13.32 -6.71
N ALA A 140 -22.45 -13.10 -8.00
CA ALA A 140 -22.65 -14.13 -9.02
C ALA A 140 -21.49 -15.15 -9.10
N ASP A 141 -20.24 -14.72 -9.14
CA ASP A 141 -19.09 -15.62 -9.30
C ASP A 141 -18.89 -16.50 -8.06
N VAL A 142 -19.04 -15.91 -6.87
CA VAL A 142 -19.00 -16.65 -5.60
C VAL A 142 -20.17 -17.62 -5.51
N PHE A 143 -21.36 -17.21 -5.94
CA PHE A 143 -22.53 -18.09 -5.98
C PHE A 143 -22.31 -19.27 -6.92
N LEU A 144 -21.79 -19.02 -8.13
CA LEU A 144 -21.52 -20.04 -9.14
C LEU A 144 -20.42 -21.00 -8.68
N GLU A 145 -19.35 -20.52 -8.04
CA GLU A 145 -18.33 -21.36 -7.42
C GLU A 145 -18.93 -22.24 -6.32
N HIS A 146 -19.77 -21.69 -5.45
CA HIS A 146 -20.43 -22.45 -4.40
C HIS A 146 -21.39 -23.50 -4.96
N ILE A 147 -22.18 -23.17 -5.98
CA ILE A 147 -23.06 -24.14 -6.66
C ILE A 147 -22.23 -25.30 -7.23
N ARG A 148 -21.12 -25.01 -7.91
CA ARG A 148 -20.21 -26.06 -8.43
C ARG A 148 -19.66 -26.94 -7.31
N LYS A 149 -19.16 -26.34 -6.23
CA LYS A 149 -18.65 -27.08 -5.07
C LYS A 149 -19.72 -27.98 -4.45
N PHE A 150 -20.95 -27.47 -4.29
CA PHE A 150 -22.07 -28.25 -3.77
C PHE A 150 -22.43 -29.43 -4.68
N GLN A 151 -22.48 -29.22 -6.00
CA GLN A 151 -22.73 -30.30 -6.96
C GLN A 151 -21.64 -31.38 -6.91
N ASP A 152 -20.37 -31.00 -6.75
CA ASP A 152 -19.28 -31.96 -6.62
C ASP A 152 -19.34 -32.74 -5.29
N ILE A 153 -19.75 -32.09 -4.20
CA ILE A 153 -19.97 -32.76 -2.91
C ILE A 153 -21.12 -33.78 -3.03
N LEU A 154 -22.24 -33.39 -3.64
CA LEU A 154 -23.39 -34.29 -3.87
C LEU A 154 -22.98 -35.49 -4.73
N LYS A 155 -22.25 -35.28 -5.83
CA LYS A 155 -21.73 -36.37 -6.66
C LYS A 155 -20.79 -37.31 -5.91
N ARG A 156 -20.00 -36.79 -4.95
CA ARG A 156 -19.15 -37.62 -4.09
C ARG A 156 -19.99 -38.41 -3.08
N ALA A 157 -20.99 -37.78 -2.45
CA ALA A 157 -21.90 -38.43 -1.54
C ALA A 157 -22.68 -39.58 -2.22
N ASP A 158 -23.22 -39.36 -3.42
CA ASP A 158 -23.90 -40.40 -4.21
C ASP A 158 -22.97 -41.57 -4.59
N LYS A 159 -21.67 -41.30 -4.78
CA LYS A 159 -20.67 -42.36 -5.04
C LYS A 159 -20.32 -43.17 -3.78
N LEU A 160 -20.46 -42.57 -2.60
CA LEU A 160 -20.29 -43.25 -1.31
C LEU A 160 -21.55 -44.05 -0.91
N ASP A 161 -22.73 -43.62 -1.36
CA ASP A 161 -24.01 -44.29 -1.07
C ASP A 161 -24.28 -45.52 -1.97
N LYS A 162 -23.57 -45.65 -3.10
CA LYS A 162 -23.54 -46.91 -3.87
C LYS A 162 -22.47 -47.83 -3.29
N PRO A 163 -22.82 -48.87 -2.50
CA PRO A 163 -21.84 -49.84 -2.05
C PRO A 163 -21.22 -50.50 -3.28
N SER A 164 -19.89 -50.53 -3.32
CA SER A 164 -19.11 -51.37 -4.23
C SER A 164 -19.64 -52.81 -4.14
N SER A 165 -20.40 -53.23 -5.15
CA SER A 165 -20.62 -54.64 -5.48
C SER A 165 -19.51 -55.11 -6.41
#